data_AF-A0A7J3X5V9-F1
#
_entry.id   AF-A0A7J3X5V9-F1
#
_cell.length_a   1.000
_cell.length_b   1.000
_cell.length_c   1.000
_cell.angle_alpha   90.00
_cell.angle_beta   90.00
_cell.angle_gamma   90.00
#
_symmetry.space_group_name_H-M   'P 1'
#
loop_
_entity.id
_entity.type
_entity.pdbx_description
1 polymer ?
#
loop_
_entity_poly.entity_id
_entity_poly.type
_entity_poly.pdbx_seq_one_letter_code
_entity_poly.pdbx_strand_id
1 'polypeptide(L)'
;MSGAVARSSQQVLVPGAVPRLMEVQEDGTLVAEVEGSAERGVVRLIAIGDDIVRASLRGLTFVAAKVFLQEAVEEARKRGLKLVNLEDLTVSLARILVDTALQRRADLLVKVLDQLLPPRIPRNYSYYEFSYAGRITSVHMGFQADLSAAEPDTARSLLDLFTELASQIAERLGTGVEYTVEKDSSRYTLKFSFKVEIPRRRAL
;
A
#
# COMPACT_ATOMS: atom_id res chain seq x y z
N MET A 1 -15.70 8.44 50.91
CA MET A 1 -15.34 7.12 50.34
C MET A 1 -16.23 6.92 49.12
N SER A 2 -15.71 7.28 47.93
CA SER A 2 -15.25 6.35 46.88
C SER A 2 -16.39 5.48 46.31
N GLY A 3 -16.72 5.50 45.03
CA GLY A 3 -16.04 6.11 43.89
C GLY A 3 -16.97 6.30 42.70
N ALA A 4 -16.69 7.36 41.96
CA ALA A 4 -17.25 7.62 40.64
C ALA A 4 -16.78 6.51 39.68
N VAL A 5 -17.72 5.74 39.13
CA VAL A 5 -17.47 4.98 37.91
C VAL A 5 -17.74 5.94 36.75
N ALA A 6 -16.70 6.65 36.35
CA ALA A 6 -16.67 7.33 35.07
C ALA A 6 -16.82 6.25 33.99
N ARG A 7 -18.03 6.12 33.45
CA ARG A 7 -18.22 5.52 32.13
C ARG A 7 -17.52 6.47 31.15
N SER A 8 -16.29 6.12 30.81
CA SER A 8 -15.56 6.68 29.68
C SER A 8 -16.34 6.34 28.42
N SER A 9 -17.26 7.24 28.07
CA SER A 9 -17.94 7.29 26.80
C SER A 9 -16.92 7.19 25.67
N GLN A 10 -17.22 6.28 24.75
CA GLN A 10 -16.80 6.28 23.36
C GLN A 10 -16.25 7.64 22.91
N GLN A 11 -14.97 7.69 22.55
CA GLN A 11 -14.56 8.65 21.54
C GLN A 11 -15.23 8.21 20.24
N VAL A 12 -16.40 8.79 20.02
CA VAL A 12 -17.04 8.91 18.72
C VAL A 12 -16.01 9.60 17.83
N LEU A 13 -15.36 8.84 16.95
CA LEU A 13 -14.80 9.40 15.74
C LEU A 13 -15.98 10.06 15.02
N VAL A 14 -15.97 11.39 15.00
CA VAL A 14 -16.75 12.19 14.06
C VAL A 14 -16.56 11.55 12.67
N PRO A 15 -17.59 11.42 11.82
CA PRO A 15 -17.40 10.94 10.45
C PRO A 15 -16.61 11.99 9.65
N GLY A 16 -15.30 12.04 9.87
CA GLY A 16 -14.35 12.52 8.89
C GLY A 16 -14.36 11.50 7.76
N ALA A 17 -14.48 11.97 6.52
CA ALA A 17 -14.46 11.10 5.35
C ALA A 17 -13.23 10.18 5.42
N VAL A 18 -13.49 8.87 5.35
CA VAL A 18 -12.43 7.87 5.20
C VAL A 18 -11.59 8.29 4.01
N PRO A 19 -10.27 8.48 4.18
CA PRO A 19 -9.46 9.05 3.13
C PRO A 19 -9.52 8.15 1.90
N ARG A 20 -9.65 8.76 0.72
CA ARG A 20 -9.86 8.04 -0.53
C ARG A 20 -8.70 8.30 -1.49
N LEU A 21 -7.99 7.25 -1.89
CA LEU A 21 -6.95 7.35 -2.92
C LEU A 21 -7.61 7.69 -4.26
N MET A 22 -7.14 8.76 -4.90
CA MET A 22 -7.68 9.23 -6.17
C MET A 22 -6.81 8.85 -7.35
N GLU A 23 -5.50 9.07 -7.23
CA GLU A 23 -4.55 8.91 -8.33
C GLU A 23 -3.13 8.62 -7.83
N VAL A 24 -2.29 8.18 -8.77
CA VAL A 24 -0.84 8.02 -8.62
C VAL A 24 -0.14 8.98 -9.57
N GLN A 25 0.91 9.63 -9.08
CA GLN A 25 1.74 10.53 -9.86
C GLN A 25 2.95 9.81 -10.48
N GLU A 26 3.63 10.50 -11.39
CA GLU A 26 4.78 9.96 -12.13
C GLU A 26 5.98 9.59 -11.24
N ASP A 27 6.11 10.20 -10.06
CA ASP A 27 7.11 9.85 -9.05
C ASP A 27 6.66 8.72 -8.10
N GLY A 28 5.47 8.15 -8.35
CA GLY A 28 4.82 7.12 -7.52
C GLY A 28 4.13 7.67 -6.27
N THR A 29 4.17 8.98 -6.01
CA THR A 29 3.41 9.58 -4.91
C THR A 29 1.92 9.44 -5.18
N LEU A 30 1.17 9.30 -4.09
CA LEU A 30 -0.27 9.07 -4.16
C LEU A 30 -1.01 10.34 -3.75
N VAL A 31 -2.11 10.60 -4.45
CA VAL A 31 -3.04 11.67 -4.08
C VAL A 31 -4.24 11.04 -3.42
N ALA A 32 -4.54 11.47 -2.20
CA ALA A 32 -5.71 11.03 -1.46
C ALA A 32 -6.54 12.24 -1.05
N GLU A 33 -7.86 12.08 -1.06
CA GLU A 33 -8.73 13.02 -0.37
C GLU A 33 -8.60 12.77 1.13
N VAL A 34 -8.10 13.75 1.88
CA VAL A 34 -7.95 13.69 3.33
C VAL A 34 -8.62 14.93 3.92
N GLU A 35 -9.64 14.72 4.75
CA GLU A 35 -10.43 15.81 5.36
C GLU A 35 -11.03 16.77 4.31
N GLY A 36 -11.50 16.23 3.17
CA GLY A 36 -12.14 17.00 2.10
C GLY A 36 -11.18 17.79 1.20
N SER A 37 -9.86 17.61 1.36
CA SER A 37 -8.84 18.22 0.50
C SER A 37 -8.06 17.15 -0.24
N ALA A 38 -7.72 17.40 -1.51
CA ALA A 38 -6.82 16.55 -2.27
C ALA A 38 -5.38 16.79 -1.82
N GLU A 39 -4.80 15.79 -1.19
CA GLU A 39 -3.52 15.85 -0.51
C GLU A 39 -2.54 14.89 -1.17
N ARG A 40 -1.26 15.27 -1.22
CA ARG A 40 -0.18 14.41 -1.76
C ARG A 40 0.55 13.73 -0.63
N GLY A 41 0.81 12.45 -0.79
CA GLY A 41 1.45 11.67 0.25
C GLY A 41 2.14 10.42 -0.25
N VAL A 42 2.73 9.73 0.71
CA VAL A 42 3.30 8.41 0.51
C VAL A 42 2.48 7.41 1.29
N VAL A 43 2.38 6.21 0.73
CA VAL A 43 1.77 5.07 1.39
C VAL A 43 2.88 4.11 1.76
N ARG A 44 2.96 3.74 3.04
CA ARG A 44 3.93 2.82 3.64
C ARG A 44 3.16 1.74 4.36
N LEU A 45 3.72 0.55 4.50
CA LEU A 45 3.16 -0.45 5.40
C LEU A 45 3.46 -0.12 6.85
N ILE A 46 4.71 0.26 7.07
CA ILE A 46 5.24 0.67 8.35
C ILE A 46 5.95 1.99 8.11
N ALA A 47 5.52 3.02 8.82
CA ALA A 47 6.15 4.33 8.77
C ALA A 47 7.08 4.51 9.97
N ILE A 48 8.32 4.91 9.69
CA ILE A 48 9.32 5.31 10.69
C ILE A 48 9.57 6.83 10.63
N GLY A 49 10.29 7.37 11.60
CA GLY A 49 10.61 8.81 11.67
C GLY A 49 11.22 9.36 10.36
N ASP A 50 12.18 8.64 9.78
CA ASP A 50 12.82 9.02 8.52
C ASP A 50 11.86 9.08 7.32
N ASP A 51 10.81 8.26 7.30
CA ASP A 51 9.79 8.35 6.26
C ASP A 51 9.04 9.67 6.35
N ILE A 52 8.70 10.10 7.57
CA ILE A 52 8.04 11.38 7.83
C ILE A 52 8.95 12.56 7.44
N VAL A 53 10.23 12.50 7.84
CA VAL A 53 11.21 13.53 7.47
C VAL A 53 11.32 13.64 5.96
N ARG A 54 11.46 12.52 5.25
CA ARG A 54 11.54 12.51 3.78
C ARG A 54 10.27 13.02 3.13
N ALA A 55 9.10 12.64 3.63
CA ALA A 55 7.82 13.11 3.12
C ALA A 55 7.69 14.63 3.27
N SER A 56 8.02 15.15 4.46
CA SER A 56 8.06 16.58 4.74
C SER A 56 9.00 17.35 3.82
N LEU A 57 10.22 16.85 3.61
CA LEU A 57 11.21 17.48 2.71
C LEU A 57 10.76 17.51 1.25
N ARG A 58 9.84 16.62 0.86
CA ARG A 58 9.23 16.57 -0.48
C ARG A 58 7.95 17.40 -0.60
N GLY A 59 7.56 18.14 0.46
CA GLY A 59 6.33 18.92 0.48
C GLY A 59 5.06 18.07 0.49
N LEU A 60 5.14 16.84 1.01
CA LEU A 60 3.98 15.96 1.16
C LEU A 60 3.22 16.29 2.45
N THR A 61 1.92 16.06 2.41
CA THR A 61 0.98 16.46 3.45
C THR A 61 0.43 15.28 4.26
N PHE A 62 0.54 14.05 3.73
CA PHE A 62 0.19 12.84 4.49
C PHE A 62 1.20 11.70 4.34
N VAL A 63 1.22 10.83 5.35
CA VAL A 63 1.81 9.48 5.28
C VAL A 63 0.74 8.49 5.72
N ALA A 64 0.38 7.56 4.82
CA ALA A 64 -0.52 6.48 5.19
C ALA A 64 0.28 5.25 5.59
N ALA A 65 -0.07 4.61 6.71
CA ALA A 65 0.50 3.34 7.10
C ALA A 65 -0.43 2.47 7.92
N LYS A 66 -0.13 1.17 7.95
CA LYS A 66 -0.79 0.22 8.85
C LYS A 66 -0.20 0.32 10.25
N VAL A 67 1.12 0.51 10.34
CA VAL A 67 1.83 0.69 11.61
C VAL A 67 2.63 1.98 11.57
N PHE A 68 2.49 2.79 12.62
CA PHE A 68 3.34 3.95 12.87
C PHE A 68 4.22 3.65 14.07
N LEU A 69 5.54 3.68 13.88
CA LEU A 69 6.45 3.64 15.03
C LEU A 69 6.34 4.94 15.82
N GLN A 70 6.68 4.90 17.11
CA GLN A 70 6.51 6.06 17.99
C GLN A 70 7.27 7.28 17.46
N GLU A 71 8.48 7.09 16.94
CA GLU A 71 9.25 8.16 16.33
C GLU A 71 8.55 8.78 15.11
N ALA A 72 7.78 8.01 14.34
CA ALA A 72 7.01 8.52 13.21
C ALA A 72 5.85 9.38 13.70
N VAL A 73 5.16 8.97 14.76
CA VAL A 73 4.05 9.74 15.35
C VAL A 73 4.55 11.07 15.91
N GLU A 74 5.66 11.04 16.64
CA GLU A 74 6.28 12.25 17.19
C GLU A 74 6.77 13.19 16.08
N GLU A 75 7.43 12.65 15.07
CA GLU A 75 7.96 13.45 13.97
C GLU A 75 6.85 14.03 13.08
N ALA A 76 5.76 13.30 12.88
CA ALA A 76 4.61 13.78 12.11
C ALA A 76 3.93 14.94 12.83
N ARG A 77 3.80 14.86 14.16
CA ARG A 77 3.28 15.97 14.97
C ARG A 77 4.15 17.22 14.86
N LYS A 78 5.48 17.09 14.88
CA LYS A 78 6.40 18.23 14.75
C LYS A 78 6.32 18.89 13.36
N ARG A 79 6.10 18.09 12.32
CA ARG A 79 6.13 18.54 10.92
C ARG A 79 4.76 18.85 10.33
N GLY A 80 3.68 18.59 11.08
CA GLY A 80 2.32 18.80 10.63
C GLY A 80 1.86 17.84 9.52
N LEU A 81 2.44 16.64 9.44
CA LEU A 81 1.98 15.62 8.47
C LEU A 81 0.78 14.86 9.02
N LYS A 82 -0.21 14.63 8.15
CA LYS A 82 -1.39 13.81 8.46
C LYS A 82 -1.01 12.33 8.44
N LEU A 83 -1.35 11.59 9.50
CA LEU A 83 -1.19 10.14 9.56
C LEU A 83 -2.50 9.48 9.17
N VAL A 84 -2.45 8.64 8.14
CA VAL A 84 -3.64 8.00 7.56
C VAL A 84 -3.56 6.49 7.74
N ASN A 85 -4.64 5.84 8.17
CA ASN A 85 -4.65 4.37 8.19
C ASN A 85 -4.61 3.84 6.74
N LEU A 86 -3.66 2.96 6.45
CA LEU A 86 -3.55 2.35 5.13
C LEU A 86 -4.73 1.42 4.81
N GLU A 87 -5.33 0.75 5.79
CA GLU A 87 -6.46 -0.16 5.56
C GLU A 87 -7.63 0.55 4.86
N ASP A 88 -7.85 1.82 5.18
CA ASP A 88 -8.87 2.69 4.56
C ASP A 88 -8.61 2.92 3.05
N LEU A 89 -7.36 2.80 2.60
CA LEU A 89 -6.92 3.09 1.24
C LEU A 89 -6.77 1.84 0.35
N THR A 90 -6.83 0.62 0.90
CA THR A 90 -6.49 -0.64 0.19
C THR A 90 -7.36 -0.89 -1.03
N VAL A 91 -8.68 -0.63 -0.94
CA VAL A 91 -9.63 -0.77 -2.07
C VAL A 91 -9.20 0.09 -3.26
N SER A 92 -8.74 1.31 -2.98
CA SER A 92 -8.34 2.27 -4.00
C SER A 92 -6.93 1.98 -4.52
N LEU A 93 -6.03 1.51 -3.65
CA LEU A 93 -4.70 1.04 -4.03
C LEU A 93 -4.76 -0.17 -4.99
N ALA A 94 -5.64 -1.14 -4.71
CA ALA A 94 -5.90 -2.27 -5.59
C ALA A 94 -6.34 -1.81 -6.99
N ARG A 95 -7.23 -0.81 -7.05
CA ARG A 95 -7.68 -0.22 -8.32
C ARG A 95 -6.51 0.42 -9.08
N ILE A 96 -5.70 1.23 -8.39
CA ILE A 96 -4.52 1.88 -9.01
C ILE A 96 -3.55 0.86 -9.57
N LEU A 97 -3.25 -0.23 -8.84
CA LEU A 97 -2.35 -1.27 -9.33
C LEU A 97 -2.89 -1.96 -10.58
N VAL A 98 -4.19 -2.28 -10.61
CA VAL A 98 -4.85 -2.88 -11.77
C VAL A 98 -4.86 -1.92 -12.97
N ASP A 99 -5.28 -0.66 -12.77
CA ASP A 99 -5.35 0.35 -13.82
C ASP A 99 -3.96 0.62 -14.41
N THR A 100 -2.93 0.71 -13.56
CA THR A 100 -1.53 0.92 -13.97
C THR A 100 -1.00 -0.28 -14.78
N ALA A 101 -1.37 -1.51 -14.38
CA ALA A 101 -1.03 -2.71 -15.12
C ALA A 101 -1.73 -2.78 -16.49
N LEU A 102 -3.01 -2.39 -16.58
CA LEU A 102 -3.75 -2.28 -17.85
C LEU A 102 -3.14 -1.23 -18.79
N GLN A 103 -2.61 -0.14 -18.23
CA GLN A 103 -1.86 0.87 -18.96
C GLN A 103 -0.44 0.44 -19.33
N ARG A 104 0.00 -0.73 -18.86
CA ARG A 104 1.34 -1.29 -19.11
C ARG A 104 2.48 -0.39 -18.61
N ARG A 105 2.25 0.32 -17.51
CA ARG A 105 3.22 1.22 -16.86
C ARG A 105 4.02 0.47 -15.79
N ALA A 106 4.93 -0.40 -16.23
CA ALA A 106 5.80 -1.18 -15.34
C ALA A 106 6.61 -0.29 -14.37
N ASP A 107 7.03 0.87 -14.85
CA ASP A 107 7.77 1.85 -14.06
C ASP A 107 6.95 2.40 -12.87
N LEU A 108 5.66 2.70 -13.10
CA LEU A 108 4.77 3.18 -12.03
C LEU A 108 4.37 2.05 -11.07
N LEU A 109 4.18 0.82 -11.57
CA LEU A 109 3.91 -0.34 -10.72
C LEU A 109 5.05 -0.55 -9.71
N VAL A 110 6.30 -0.51 -10.18
CA VAL A 110 7.47 -0.63 -9.31
C VAL A 110 7.48 0.51 -8.30
N LYS A 111 7.27 1.77 -8.72
CA LYS A 111 7.26 2.91 -7.80
C LYS A 111 6.18 2.79 -6.73
N VAL A 112 4.94 2.40 -7.07
CA VAL A 112 3.86 2.22 -6.10
C VAL A 112 4.20 1.13 -5.09
N LEU A 113 4.65 -0.04 -5.56
CA LEU A 113 5.01 -1.15 -4.69
C LEU A 113 6.26 -0.85 -3.84
N ASP A 114 7.21 -0.08 -4.36
CA ASP A 114 8.37 0.42 -3.63
C ASP A 114 7.95 1.31 -2.46
N GLN A 115 6.87 2.08 -2.63
CA GLN A 115 6.36 2.88 -1.53
C GLN A 115 5.81 2.00 -0.40
N LEU A 116 5.25 0.83 -0.70
CA LEU A 116 4.59 0.00 0.32
C LEU A 116 5.57 -0.51 1.38
N LEU A 117 6.86 -0.71 1.10
CA LEU A 117 7.81 -1.23 2.10
C LEU A 117 8.82 -0.19 2.60
N PRO A 118 9.18 -0.22 3.90
CA PRO A 118 10.34 0.49 4.42
C PRO A 118 11.60 0.25 3.56
N PRO A 119 12.35 1.28 3.14
CA PRO A 119 13.47 1.14 2.20
C PRO A 119 14.56 0.14 2.58
N ARG A 120 14.70 -0.15 3.88
CA ARG A 120 15.65 -1.13 4.42
C ARG A 120 15.34 -2.57 4.05
N ILE A 121 14.10 -2.87 3.64
CA ILE A 121 13.67 -4.22 3.30
C ILE A 121 14.11 -4.54 1.87
N PRO A 122 15.00 -5.54 1.66
CA PRO A 122 15.39 -6.01 0.33
C PRO A 122 14.16 -6.49 -0.45
N ARG A 123 14.11 -6.15 -1.73
CA ARG A 123 12.96 -6.44 -2.59
C ARG A 123 13.38 -6.69 -4.02
N ASN A 124 12.60 -7.51 -4.72
CA ASN A 124 12.76 -7.80 -6.14
C ASN A 124 11.43 -7.64 -6.85
N TYR A 125 11.49 -7.27 -8.12
CA TYR A 125 10.33 -7.07 -8.97
C TYR A 125 10.48 -7.89 -10.25
N SER A 126 9.37 -8.42 -10.73
CA SER A 126 9.31 -9.11 -12.02
C SER A 126 8.12 -8.61 -12.83
N TYR A 127 8.32 -8.29 -14.10
CA TYR A 127 7.26 -7.83 -14.98
C TYR A 127 7.31 -8.59 -16.30
N TYR A 128 6.17 -9.14 -16.72
CA TYR A 128 6.04 -9.88 -17.97
C TYR A 128 4.77 -9.47 -18.71
N GLU A 129 4.88 -9.29 -20.03
CA GLU A 129 3.72 -9.18 -20.92
C GLU A 129 3.58 -10.47 -21.72
N PHE A 130 2.39 -11.07 -21.67
CA PHE A 130 2.07 -12.23 -22.49
C PHE A 130 1.39 -11.78 -23.77
N SER A 131 1.88 -12.27 -24.90
CA SER A 131 1.29 -12.01 -26.21
C SER A 131 0.76 -13.28 -26.87
N TYR A 132 -0.34 -13.14 -27.58
CA TYR A 132 -0.89 -14.18 -28.45
C TYR A 132 -1.27 -13.55 -29.79
N ALA A 133 -0.81 -14.14 -30.89
CA ALA A 133 -1.04 -13.64 -32.25
C ALA A 133 -0.70 -12.13 -32.41
N GLY A 134 0.43 -11.70 -31.83
CA GLY A 134 0.92 -10.31 -31.93
C GLY A 134 0.15 -9.29 -31.08
N ARG A 135 -0.77 -9.72 -30.22
CA ARG A 135 -1.51 -8.85 -29.29
C ARG A 135 -1.17 -9.22 -27.85
N ILE A 136 -0.90 -8.22 -27.01
CA ILE A 136 -0.76 -8.45 -25.58
C ILE A 136 -2.11 -8.88 -25.02
N THR A 137 -2.14 -10.03 -24.35
CA THR A 137 -3.35 -10.63 -23.77
C THR A 137 -3.38 -10.51 -22.26
N SER A 138 -2.22 -10.44 -21.62
CA SER A 138 -2.16 -10.21 -20.17
C SER A 138 -0.82 -9.62 -19.75
N VAL A 139 -0.84 -8.99 -18.58
CA VAL A 139 0.31 -8.42 -17.90
C VAL A 139 0.45 -9.12 -16.56
N HIS A 140 1.66 -9.52 -16.21
CA HIS A 140 1.99 -10.10 -14.92
C HIS A 140 2.97 -9.18 -14.19
N MET A 141 2.64 -8.87 -12.94
CA MET A 141 3.51 -8.15 -12.02
C MET A 141 3.78 -9.01 -10.80
N GLY A 142 5.04 -9.18 -10.46
CA GLY A 142 5.52 -9.91 -9.30
C GLY A 142 6.38 -9.02 -8.42
N PHE A 143 6.30 -9.28 -7.13
CA PHE A 143 6.97 -8.60 -6.04
C PHE A 143 7.44 -9.64 -5.04
N GLN A 144 8.70 -9.54 -4.64
CA GLN A 144 9.25 -10.34 -3.58
C GLN A 144 9.93 -9.44 -2.57
N ALA A 145 9.73 -9.70 -1.28
CA ALA A 145 10.39 -8.99 -0.20
C ALA A 145 10.95 -9.95 0.84
N ASP A 146 12.18 -9.69 1.29
CA ASP A 146 12.88 -10.51 2.27
C ASP A 146 12.81 -9.83 3.64
N LEU A 147 12.01 -10.39 4.54
CA LEU A 147 11.73 -9.86 5.86
C LEU A 147 12.57 -10.58 6.91
N SER A 148 13.12 -9.82 7.85
CA SER A 148 13.88 -10.38 8.97
C SER A 148 12.95 -11.12 9.93
N ALA A 149 13.34 -12.34 10.34
CA ALA A 149 12.61 -13.04 11.40
C ALA A 149 12.72 -12.35 12.78
N ALA A 150 13.66 -11.41 12.94
CA ALA A 150 13.82 -10.59 14.14
C ALA A 150 12.74 -9.50 14.28
N GLU A 151 11.92 -9.26 13.26
CA GLU A 151 10.81 -8.28 13.30
C GLU A 151 9.45 -8.98 13.01
N PRO A 152 8.99 -9.90 13.88
CA PRO A 152 7.82 -10.74 13.60
C PRO A 152 6.51 -9.95 13.44
N ASP A 153 6.34 -8.86 14.19
CA ASP A 153 5.14 -8.01 14.10
C ASP A 153 5.10 -7.19 12.81
N THR A 154 6.29 -6.79 12.33
CA THR A 154 6.44 -6.18 11.00
C THR A 154 6.04 -7.19 9.95
N ALA A 155 6.60 -8.41 10.01
CA ALA A 155 6.24 -9.46 9.07
C ALA A 155 4.73 -9.70 9.07
N ARG A 156 4.11 -9.94 10.22
CA ARG A 156 2.66 -10.15 10.33
C ARG A 156 1.83 -8.99 9.76
N SER A 157 2.19 -7.75 10.06
CA SER A 157 1.45 -6.58 9.54
C SER A 157 1.53 -6.47 8.02
N LEU A 158 2.71 -6.78 7.45
CA LEU A 158 2.91 -6.86 6.02
C LEU A 158 2.09 -8.00 5.41
N LEU A 159 2.03 -9.15 6.10
CA LEU A 159 1.24 -10.29 5.66
C LEU A 159 -0.24 -9.94 5.54
N ASP A 160 -0.79 -9.26 6.55
CA ASP A 160 -2.20 -8.87 6.57
C ASP A 160 -2.52 -7.89 5.44
N LEU A 161 -1.65 -6.88 5.19
CA LEU A 161 -1.88 -5.97 4.06
C LEU A 161 -1.86 -6.73 2.73
N PHE A 162 -0.83 -7.52 2.45
CA PHE A 162 -0.73 -8.16 1.14
C PHE A 162 -1.83 -9.20 0.94
N THR A 163 -2.35 -9.79 2.03
CA THR A 163 -3.56 -10.62 2.00
C THR A 163 -4.78 -9.79 1.63
N GLU A 164 -5.00 -8.64 2.28
CA GLU A 164 -6.10 -7.74 1.96
C GLU A 164 -6.00 -7.22 0.52
N LEU A 165 -4.83 -6.73 0.12
CA LEU A 165 -4.55 -6.24 -1.22
C LEU A 165 -4.77 -7.33 -2.26
N ALA A 166 -4.32 -8.57 -1.98
CA ALA A 166 -4.57 -9.72 -2.85
C ALA A 166 -6.07 -10.01 -2.96
N SER A 167 -6.83 -9.95 -1.87
CA SER A 167 -8.28 -10.13 -1.86
C SER A 167 -8.98 -9.06 -2.72
N GLN A 168 -8.66 -7.78 -2.48
CA GLN A 168 -9.21 -6.65 -3.22
C GLN A 168 -8.88 -6.69 -4.72
N ILE A 169 -7.68 -7.17 -5.07
CA ILE A 169 -7.29 -7.35 -6.47
C ILE A 169 -8.00 -8.57 -7.07
N ALA A 170 -8.11 -9.68 -6.35
CA ALA A 170 -8.79 -10.89 -6.82
C ALA A 170 -10.28 -10.62 -7.11
N GLU A 171 -10.96 -9.89 -6.22
CA GLU A 171 -12.35 -9.44 -6.43
C GLU A 171 -12.52 -8.61 -7.72
N ARG A 172 -11.49 -7.83 -8.08
CA ARG A 172 -11.50 -6.99 -9.28
C ARG A 172 -11.07 -7.72 -10.56
N LEU A 173 -10.11 -8.64 -10.45
CA LEU A 173 -9.48 -9.30 -11.61
C LEU A 173 -10.12 -10.64 -11.98
N GLY A 174 -10.93 -11.24 -11.10
CA GLY A 174 -11.61 -12.51 -11.35
C GLY A 174 -10.71 -13.74 -11.34
N THR A 175 -9.44 -13.64 -11.75
CA THR A 175 -8.39 -14.67 -11.57
C THR A 175 -6.98 -14.08 -11.72
N GLY A 176 -5.99 -14.67 -11.03
CA GLY A 176 -4.56 -14.44 -11.31
C GLY A 176 -3.76 -13.72 -10.21
N VAL A 177 -4.18 -13.76 -8.94
CA VAL A 177 -3.36 -13.28 -7.83
C VAL A 177 -2.74 -14.47 -7.12
N GLU A 178 -1.42 -14.47 -6.96
CA GLU A 178 -0.71 -15.44 -6.14
C GLU A 178 -0.02 -14.72 -4.99
N TYR A 179 -0.22 -15.27 -3.80
CA TYR A 179 0.39 -14.77 -2.58
C TYR A 179 0.97 -15.94 -1.81
N THR A 180 2.26 -15.86 -1.50
CA THR A 180 2.99 -16.95 -0.83
C THR A 180 3.93 -16.37 0.21
N VAL A 181 4.00 -17.07 1.35
CA VAL A 181 4.90 -16.74 2.45
C VAL A 181 5.76 -17.96 2.70
N GLU A 182 7.05 -17.83 2.47
CA GLU A 182 8.02 -18.87 2.80
C GLU A 182 8.75 -18.45 4.08
N LYS A 183 8.86 -19.36 5.05
CA LYS A 183 9.61 -19.12 6.27
C LYS A 183 10.84 -20.02 6.30
N ASP A 184 11.99 -19.39 6.49
CA ASP A 184 13.23 -20.03 6.91
C ASP A 184 13.55 -19.64 8.36
N SER A 185 14.47 -20.36 8.99
CA SER A 185 15.03 -20.17 10.33
C SER A 185 15.35 -18.71 10.70
N SER A 186 15.73 -17.87 9.73
CA SER A 186 16.15 -16.48 9.95
C SER A 186 15.35 -15.44 9.15
N ARG A 187 14.48 -15.85 8.22
CA ARG A 187 13.83 -14.95 7.26
C ARG A 187 12.42 -15.38 6.89
N TYR A 188 11.58 -14.41 6.58
CA TYR A 188 10.33 -14.62 5.86
C TYR A 188 10.49 -14.05 4.45
N THR A 189 10.15 -14.82 3.43
CA THR A 189 10.09 -14.35 2.05
C THR A 189 8.63 -14.16 1.69
N LEU A 190 8.23 -12.92 1.46
CA LEU A 190 6.89 -12.56 0.98
C LEU A 190 6.93 -12.49 -0.54
N LYS A 191 6.13 -13.29 -1.22
CA LYS A 191 5.92 -13.25 -2.67
C LYS A 191 4.48 -12.84 -2.93
N PHE A 192 4.31 -11.79 -3.71
CA PHE A 192 3.03 -11.30 -4.16
C PHE A 192 3.10 -11.11 -5.67
N SER A 193 2.15 -11.68 -6.39
CA SER A 193 2.04 -11.45 -7.82
C SER A 193 0.59 -11.35 -8.24
N PHE A 194 0.35 -10.60 -9.30
CA PHE A 194 -0.95 -10.52 -9.92
C PHE A 194 -0.83 -10.46 -11.44
N LYS A 195 -1.79 -11.08 -12.11
CA LYS A 195 -1.96 -11.12 -13.55
C LYS A 195 -3.25 -10.40 -13.92
N VAL A 196 -3.16 -9.44 -14.82
CA VAL A 196 -4.29 -8.71 -15.37
C VAL A 196 -4.49 -9.11 -16.82
N GLU A 197 -5.68 -9.58 -17.17
CA GLU A 197 -6.05 -9.80 -18.57
C GLU A 197 -6.39 -8.49 -19.26
N ILE A 198 -5.85 -8.27 -20.46
CA ILE A 198 -6.19 -7.10 -21.26
C ILE A 198 -7.55 -7.35 -21.92
N PRO A 199 -8.57 -6.52 -21.65
CA PRO A 199 -9.86 -6.66 -22.29
C PRO A 199 -9.70 -6.66 -23.81
N ARG A 200 -10.21 -7.68 -24.49
CA ARG A 200 -10.37 -7.61 -25.94
C ARG A 200 -11.33 -6.46 -26.20
N ARG A 201 -10.87 -5.38 -26.86
CA ARG A 201 -11.79 -4.35 -27.38
C ARG A 201 -12.89 -5.10 -28.12
N ARG A 202 -14.15 -5.02 -27.64
CA ARG A 202 -15.29 -5.41 -28.46
C ARG A 202 -15.22 -4.50 -29.68
N ALA A 203 -15.09 -5.10 -30.86
CA ALA A 203 -15.35 -4.36 -32.09
C ALA A 203 -16.79 -3.84 -31.98
N LEU A 204 -16.94 -2.52 -31.99
CA LEU A 204 -18.21 -1.85 -32.25
C LEU A 204 -18.58 -2.08 -33.71
#